data_AF-A0A4U0RML9-F1
#
_entry.id   AF-A0A4U0RML9-F1
#
_cell.length_a   1.000
_cell.length_b   1.000
_cell.length_c   1.000
_cell.angle_alpha   90.00
_cell.angle_beta   90.00
_cell.angle_gamma   90.00
#
_symmetry.space_group_name_H-M   'P 1'
#
loop_
_entity.id
_entity.type
_entity.pdbx_description
1 polymer ?
#
loop_
_entity_poly.entity_id
_entity_poly.type
_entity_poly.pdbx_seq_one_letter_code
_entity_poly.pdbx_strand_id
1 'polypeptide(L)'
;MTQFGAPLTVREVPDPEAGGGEVVVEVLAASVAPYAAEVFGGKRNYPLVPPVVPGVGGVGRIIHLGPDATRLRVGDLVWCDSTVRSRDDALTPDITLQGWSSRGEGGARLARYLHDGSFAELMRVPTENVFPLPTVAGDDPARWAALTVHAISYGGLLAGGLAAGETLLVSGATGNLGSSAVAVALAMGAGRVVAPGRNQAALDLLADRFGPRLRPVPLTGDEATDRAAMSAAADGPIDMVIDLLPPSAPSSASRAAAMTVREYGRVVLMGGVGMLGGDDLALPYPWIMRNSITVRGQWMYPRTANVGIIRLLASGTLDLAPERVRSFGLEAVNDAIAYAAAHGGPFDRTSLTPWAG
;
A
#
# COMPACT_ATOMS: atom_id res chain seq x y z
N MET A 1 -1.47 21.44 -2.52
CA MET A 1 -2.03 21.34 -3.89
C MET A 1 -3.17 22.33 -4.04
N THR A 2 -3.15 23.20 -5.06
CA THR A 2 -4.21 24.23 -5.27
C THR A 2 -5.19 23.87 -6.39
N GLN A 3 -4.77 23.11 -7.40
CA GLN A 3 -5.59 22.57 -8.48
C GLN A 3 -4.90 21.37 -9.14
N PHE A 4 -5.65 20.56 -9.89
CA PHE A 4 -5.08 19.47 -10.70
C PHE A 4 -4.27 20.02 -11.88
N GLY A 5 -3.24 19.29 -12.30
CA GLY A 5 -2.41 19.61 -13.47
C GLY A 5 -1.37 20.70 -13.25
N ALA A 6 -1.40 21.40 -12.12
CA ALA A 6 -0.36 22.36 -11.73
C ALA A 6 0.71 21.69 -10.84
N PRO A 7 1.99 22.15 -10.89
CA PRO A 7 2.99 21.76 -9.91
C PRO A 7 2.54 22.04 -8.47
N LEU A 8 3.02 21.23 -7.53
CA LEU A 8 2.80 21.51 -6.11
C LEU A 8 3.61 22.74 -5.69
N THR A 9 3.03 23.55 -4.81
CA THR A 9 3.69 24.71 -4.21
C THR A 9 3.79 24.51 -2.70
N VAL A 10 4.97 24.78 -2.15
CA VAL A 10 5.18 24.86 -0.70
C VAL A 10 4.74 26.24 -0.25
N ARG A 11 3.96 26.30 0.83
CA ARG A 11 3.35 27.52 1.35
C ARG A 11 3.21 27.39 2.85
N GLU A 12 3.32 28.52 3.53
CA GLU A 12 2.90 28.65 4.92
C GLU A 12 1.38 28.58 5.01
N VAL A 13 0.89 27.75 5.92
CA VAL A 13 -0.52 27.58 6.28
C VAL A 13 -0.62 27.58 7.81
N PRO A 14 -1.79 27.89 8.39
CA PRO A 14 -1.95 27.80 9.84
C PRO A 14 -1.66 26.39 10.35
N ASP A 15 -0.99 26.30 11.51
CA ASP A 15 -0.77 25.03 12.19
C ASP A 15 -2.12 24.36 12.49
N PRO A 16 -2.23 23.03 12.30
CA PRO A 16 -3.45 22.33 12.65
C PRO A 16 -3.62 22.24 14.17
N GLU A 17 -4.86 22.34 14.64
CA GLU A 17 -5.22 22.14 16.04
C GLU A 17 -5.91 20.79 16.24
N ALA A 18 -5.50 20.02 17.26
CA ALA A 18 -6.17 18.75 17.58
C ALA A 18 -7.40 18.96 18.46
N GLY A 19 -8.56 18.46 18.00
CA GLY A 19 -9.77 18.33 18.81
C GLY A 19 -9.88 16.97 19.52
N GLY A 20 -11.10 16.66 19.99
CA GLY A 20 -11.43 15.35 20.55
C GLY A 20 -11.21 14.22 19.53
N GLY A 21 -10.43 13.23 19.92
CA GLY A 21 -10.07 12.05 19.16
C GLY A 21 -8.98 12.30 18.13
N GLU A 22 -8.26 13.42 18.22
CA GLU A 22 -7.21 13.81 17.26
C GLU A 22 -5.87 14.05 17.97
N VAL A 23 -4.79 14.05 17.20
CA VAL A 23 -3.46 14.46 17.63
C VAL A 23 -2.82 15.32 16.54
N VAL A 24 -1.85 16.14 16.93
CA VAL A 24 -0.95 16.81 15.99
C VAL A 24 0.40 16.10 16.03
N VAL A 25 0.92 15.78 14.86
CA VAL A 25 2.17 15.06 14.67
C VAL A 25 3.13 15.92 13.85
N GLU A 26 4.34 16.09 14.36
CA GLU A 26 5.49 16.59 13.60
C GLU A 26 5.96 15.48 12.64
N VAL A 27 5.95 15.77 11.33
CA VAL A 27 6.24 14.79 10.29
C VAL A 27 7.76 14.66 10.10
N LEU A 28 8.30 13.49 10.42
CA LEU A 28 9.71 13.15 10.18
C LEU A 28 9.93 12.63 8.76
N ALA A 29 8.98 11.84 8.25
CA ALA A 29 9.04 11.30 6.91
C ALA A 29 7.65 10.96 6.33
N ALA A 30 7.46 11.20 5.04
CA ALA A 30 6.24 10.89 4.32
C ALA A 30 6.52 10.14 3.01
N SER A 31 5.83 9.04 2.76
CA SER A 31 5.99 8.26 1.53
C SER A 31 5.43 9.01 0.33
N VAL A 32 6.18 9.04 -0.77
CA VAL A 32 5.73 9.54 -2.08
C VAL A 32 5.36 8.35 -2.97
N ALA A 33 4.09 8.23 -3.33
CA ALA A 33 3.64 7.14 -4.19
C ALA A 33 4.23 7.26 -5.61
N PRO A 34 4.66 6.16 -6.27
CA PRO A 34 5.19 6.21 -7.64
C PRO A 34 4.21 6.78 -8.67
N TYR A 35 2.91 6.71 -8.40
CA TYR A 35 1.86 7.24 -9.28
C TYR A 35 1.33 8.61 -8.82
N ALA A 36 2.03 9.30 -7.91
CA ALA A 36 1.62 10.62 -7.41
C ALA A 36 1.41 11.66 -8.52
N ALA A 37 2.28 11.66 -9.54
CA ALA A 37 2.15 12.53 -10.71
C ALA A 37 0.82 12.30 -11.45
N GLU A 38 0.35 11.05 -11.53
CA GLU A 38 -0.92 10.72 -12.18
C GLU A 38 -2.14 11.14 -11.34
N VAL A 39 -2.00 11.16 -10.01
CA VAL A 39 -3.03 11.68 -9.09
C VAL A 39 -3.14 13.18 -9.23
N PHE A 40 -2.05 13.92 -9.00
CA PHE A 40 -2.05 15.37 -9.03
C PHE A 40 -2.26 15.95 -10.45
N GLY A 41 -1.88 15.19 -11.48
CA GLY A 41 -2.18 15.51 -12.88
C GLY A 41 -3.63 15.19 -13.29
N GLY A 42 -4.45 14.55 -12.44
CA GLY A 42 -5.85 14.26 -12.70
C GLY A 42 -6.12 12.99 -13.52
N LYS A 43 -5.08 12.32 -14.05
CA LYS A 43 -5.20 11.09 -14.84
C LYS A 43 -5.90 9.96 -14.08
N ARG A 44 -5.71 9.89 -12.76
CA ARG A 44 -6.36 8.87 -11.91
C ARG A 44 -7.82 9.17 -11.56
N ASN A 45 -8.30 10.38 -11.85
CA ASN A 45 -9.65 10.85 -11.50
C ASN A 45 -10.03 10.58 -10.03
N TYR A 46 -9.07 10.81 -9.11
CA TYR A 46 -9.31 10.63 -7.69
C TYR A 46 -10.22 11.74 -7.14
N PRO A 47 -11.19 11.41 -6.28
CA PRO A 47 -12.03 12.39 -5.61
C PRO A 47 -11.24 13.07 -4.48
N LEU A 48 -10.32 13.95 -4.89
CA LEU A 48 -9.52 14.84 -4.07
C LEU A 48 -9.93 16.27 -4.41
N VAL A 49 -10.17 17.10 -3.39
CA VAL A 49 -10.70 18.46 -3.56
C VAL A 49 -9.65 19.48 -3.11
N PRO A 50 -8.95 20.17 -4.04
CA PRO A 50 -8.08 21.28 -3.71
C PRO A 50 -8.86 22.52 -3.21
N PRO A 51 -8.26 23.40 -2.39
CA PRO A 51 -6.91 23.31 -1.85
C PRO A 51 -6.80 22.23 -0.75
N VAL A 52 -5.69 21.50 -0.76
CA VAL A 52 -5.42 20.39 0.19
C VAL A 52 -3.92 20.22 0.39
N VAL A 53 -3.50 19.84 1.60
CA VAL A 53 -2.16 19.34 1.86
C VAL A 53 -2.15 17.84 1.51
N PRO A 54 -1.43 17.41 0.47
CA PRO A 54 -1.45 16.01 0.05
C PRO A 54 -0.56 15.13 0.95
N GLY A 55 -0.63 13.81 0.75
CA GLY A 55 0.32 12.85 1.33
C GLY A 55 -0.38 11.69 2.04
N VAL A 56 0.12 10.46 1.82
CA VAL A 56 -0.50 9.20 2.26
C VAL A 56 0.11 8.67 3.56
N GLY A 57 0.03 9.47 4.61
CA GLY A 57 0.56 9.10 5.92
C GLY A 57 2.08 9.24 6.00
N GLY A 58 2.63 8.91 7.17
CA GLY A 58 4.03 9.16 7.46
C GLY A 58 4.47 8.70 8.84
N VAL A 59 5.77 8.80 9.09
CA VAL A 59 6.38 8.62 10.40
C VAL A 59 6.56 9.99 11.04
N GLY A 60 6.24 10.12 12.32
CA GLY A 60 6.33 11.39 13.02
C GLY A 60 6.38 11.28 14.54
N ARG A 61 6.45 12.43 15.21
CA ARG A 61 6.38 12.54 16.67
C ARG A 61 5.13 13.32 17.09
N ILE A 62 4.41 12.81 18.07
CA ILE A 62 3.25 13.52 18.62
C ILE A 62 3.72 14.79 19.33
N ILE A 63 3.15 15.94 18.97
CA ILE A 63 3.41 17.22 19.64
C ILE A 63 2.20 17.76 20.41
N HIS A 64 0.99 17.36 20.05
CA HIS A 64 -0.24 17.73 20.75
C HIS A 64 -1.24 16.58 20.78
N LEU A 65 -2.02 16.48 21.86
CA LEU A 65 -3.05 15.45 22.07
C LEU A 65 -4.42 16.10 22.27
N GLY A 66 -5.45 15.49 21.69
CA GLY A 66 -6.83 15.73 22.09
C GLY A 66 -7.07 15.30 23.55
N PRO A 67 -8.07 15.89 24.23
CA PRO A 67 -8.32 15.70 25.67
C PRO A 67 -8.75 14.27 26.05
N ASP A 68 -9.09 13.44 25.07
CA ASP A 68 -9.57 12.06 25.20
C ASP A 68 -8.51 11.01 24.80
N ALA A 69 -7.28 11.41 24.48
CA ALA A 69 -6.17 10.50 24.26
C ALA A 69 -5.71 9.86 25.59
N THR A 70 -5.98 8.56 25.77
CA THR A 70 -5.71 7.86 27.05
C THR A 70 -4.43 7.03 27.07
N ARG A 71 -3.82 6.78 25.91
CA ARG A 71 -2.64 5.89 25.77
C ARG A 71 -1.44 6.54 25.09
N LEU A 72 -1.70 7.42 24.13
CA LEU A 72 -0.69 8.17 23.41
C LEU A 72 -0.11 9.28 24.29
N ARG A 73 1.14 9.66 24.04
CA ARG A 73 1.88 10.69 24.77
C ARG A 73 2.56 11.63 23.80
N VAL A 74 2.68 12.90 24.21
CA VAL A 74 3.58 13.84 23.52
C VAL A 74 5.00 13.26 23.54
N GLY A 75 5.66 13.30 22.38
CA GLY A 75 6.98 12.71 22.15
C GLY A 75 6.96 11.27 21.63
N ASP A 76 5.82 10.57 21.61
CA ASP A 76 5.74 9.22 21.04
C ASP A 76 6.10 9.25 19.54
N LEU A 77 7.00 8.35 19.14
CA LEU A 77 7.30 8.08 17.74
C LEU A 77 6.20 7.18 17.14
N VAL A 78 5.59 7.61 16.05
CA VAL A 78 4.37 7.00 15.53
C VAL A 78 4.39 6.84 14.01
N TRP A 79 3.68 5.81 13.55
CA TRP A 79 3.20 5.65 12.18
C TRP A 79 1.78 6.20 12.11
N CYS A 80 1.53 7.07 11.12
CA CYS A 80 0.24 7.65 10.86
C CYS A 80 -0.35 7.10 9.56
N ASP A 81 -1.35 6.23 9.70
CA ASP A 81 -2.07 5.60 8.59
C ASP A 81 -3.05 6.62 7.97
N SER A 82 -3.02 6.78 6.65
CA SER A 82 -3.94 7.66 5.93
C SER A 82 -5.36 7.11 5.79
N THR A 83 -5.59 5.82 6.08
CA THR A 83 -6.88 5.13 5.88
C THR A 83 -7.88 5.47 7.00
N VAL A 84 -8.45 6.66 6.96
CA VAL A 84 -9.42 7.14 7.95
C VAL A 84 -10.80 6.57 7.67
N ARG A 85 -11.52 6.26 8.75
CA ARG A 85 -12.90 5.75 8.73
C ARG A 85 -13.80 6.60 9.61
N SER A 86 -15.05 6.79 9.20
CA SER A 86 -16.04 7.44 10.07
C SER A 86 -16.24 6.64 11.36
N ARG A 87 -16.67 7.34 12.42
CA ARG A 87 -16.84 6.78 13.77
C ARG A 87 -18.29 6.39 14.08
N ASP A 88 -19.23 6.81 13.23
CA ASP A 88 -20.67 6.76 13.43
C ASP A 88 -21.37 5.59 12.70
N ASP A 89 -20.64 4.78 11.94
CA ASP A 89 -21.11 3.52 11.38
C ASP A 89 -20.08 2.39 11.59
N ALA A 90 -20.43 1.40 12.41
CA ALA A 90 -19.55 0.29 12.75
C ALA A 90 -19.49 -0.81 11.67
N LEU A 91 -20.49 -0.91 10.80
CA LEU A 91 -20.59 -1.97 9.79
C LEU A 91 -20.08 -1.49 8.43
N THR A 92 -20.47 -0.27 8.06
CA THR A 92 -20.21 0.34 6.75
C THR A 92 -19.63 1.74 6.89
N PRO A 93 -18.51 1.93 7.62
CA PRO A 93 -17.93 3.26 7.79
C PRO A 93 -17.54 3.87 6.45
N ASP A 94 -17.78 5.17 6.32
CA ASP A 94 -17.21 5.96 5.23
C ASP A 94 -15.69 5.95 5.32
N ILE A 95 -15.01 5.97 4.17
CA ILE A 95 -13.55 5.86 4.10
C ILE A 95 -12.99 7.05 3.30
N THR A 96 -11.91 7.63 3.82
CA THR A 96 -11.02 8.53 3.07
C THR A 96 -9.58 8.08 3.25
N LEU A 97 -8.78 8.29 2.22
CA LEU A 97 -7.33 8.32 2.31
C LEU A 97 -6.95 9.79 2.50
N GLN A 98 -6.64 10.17 3.75
CA GLN A 98 -6.27 11.54 4.11
C GLN A 98 -5.23 12.11 3.15
N GLY A 99 -5.47 13.32 2.66
CA GLY A 99 -4.59 13.99 1.69
C GLY A 99 -4.49 13.31 0.31
N TRP A 100 -5.36 12.35 -0.03
CA TRP A 100 -5.18 11.54 -1.25
C TRP A 100 -6.45 11.22 -2.02
N SER A 101 -7.48 10.66 -1.37
CA SER A 101 -8.75 10.33 -2.01
C SER A 101 -9.88 10.15 -1.00
N SER A 102 -11.11 10.10 -1.49
CA SER A 102 -12.31 9.84 -0.69
C SER A 102 -13.24 8.84 -1.39
N ARG A 103 -14.30 8.39 -0.71
CA ARG A 103 -15.35 7.59 -1.32
C ARG A 103 -16.72 8.04 -0.80
N GLY A 104 -17.65 8.25 -1.73
CA GLY A 104 -19.00 8.68 -1.39
C GLY A 104 -19.04 10.07 -0.75
N GLU A 105 -20.23 10.49 -0.36
CA GLU A 105 -20.44 11.81 0.22
C GLU A 105 -19.84 11.92 1.64
N GLY A 106 -20.00 10.89 2.47
CA GLY A 106 -19.47 10.87 3.82
C GLY A 106 -17.94 10.83 3.85
N GLY A 107 -17.31 10.02 3.00
CA GLY A 107 -15.85 10.04 2.84
C GLY A 107 -15.34 11.40 2.33
N ALA A 108 -16.06 12.06 1.42
CA ALA A 108 -15.69 13.40 0.96
C ALA A 108 -15.84 14.45 2.08
N ARG A 109 -16.83 14.29 2.97
CA ARG A 109 -16.98 15.12 4.16
C ARG A 109 -15.81 14.92 5.13
N LEU A 110 -15.38 13.68 5.36
CA LEU A 110 -14.18 13.39 6.15
C LEU A 110 -12.93 14.02 5.55
N ALA A 111 -12.74 13.88 4.23
CA ALA A 111 -11.57 14.43 3.53
C ALA A 111 -11.47 15.96 3.61
N ARG A 112 -12.61 16.67 3.59
CA ARG A 112 -12.64 18.13 3.79
C ARG A 112 -12.25 18.53 5.21
N TYR A 113 -12.62 17.71 6.20
CA TYR A 113 -12.26 17.97 7.58
C TYR A 113 -10.78 17.62 7.84
N LEU A 114 -10.36 16.41 7.49
CA LEU A 114 -9.01 15.87 7.63
C LEU A 114 -8.21 16.09 6.34
N HIS A 115 -7.93 17.35 6.06
CA HIS A 115 -7.25 17.80 4.84
C HIS A 115 -5.74 18.04 5.03
N ASP A 116 -5.25 17.81 6.26
CA ASP A 116 -3.87 17.99 6.70
C ASP A 116 -3.05 16.72 6.38
N GLY A 117 -2.67 16.53 5.11
CA GLY A 117 -1.84 15.40 4.68
C GLY A 117 -0.38 15.49 5.14
N SER A 118 0.41 14.46 4.86
CA SER A 118 1.78 14.32 5.35
C SER A 118 2.85 15.09 4.55
N PHE A 119 2.50 15.78 3.47
CA PHE A 119 3.45 16.64 2.74
C PHE A 119 3.49 18.05 3.36
N ALA A 120 3.72 18.09 4.68
CA ALA A 120 3.82 19.29 5.50
C ALA A 120 4.66 18.98 6.74
N GLU A 121 5.09 20.02 7.45
CA GLU A 121 5.85 19.88 8.71
C GLU A 121 4.99 19.31 9.84
N LEU A 122 3.69 19.65 9.85
CA LEU A 122 2.70 19.17 10.81
C LEU A 122 1.54 18.50 10.09
N MET A 123 1.00 17.44 10.69
CA MET A 123 -0.26 16.83 10.25
C MET A 123 -1.17 16.52 11.42
N ARG A 124 -2.48 16.65 11.20
CA ARG A 124 -3.51 16.27 12.16
C ARG A 124 -4.05 14.90 11.85
N VAL A 125 -4.08 14.02 12.84
CA VAL A 125 -4.43 12.62 12.61
C VAL A 125 -5.43 12.15 13.66
N PRO A 126 -6.48 11.40 13.28
CA PRO A 126 -7.34 10.72 14.24
C PRO A 126 -6.53 9.73 15.09
N THR A 127 -6.82 9.65 16.39
CA THR A 127 -6.13 8.75 17.33
C THR A 127 -6.16 7.27 16.90
N GLU A 128 -7.20 6.82 16.19
CA GLU A 128 -7.32 5.44 15.69
C GLU A 128 -6.46 5.14 14.45
N ASN A 129 -5.80 6.16 13.92
CA ASN A 129 -4.90 6.12 12.77
C ASN A 129 -3.43 6.33 13.18
N VAL A 130 -3.14 6.43 14.48
CA VAL A 130 -1.82 6.68 15.05
C VAL A 130 -1.34 5.45 15.78
N PHE A 131 -0.23 4.87 15.29
CA PHE A 131 0.30 3.60 15.78
C PHE A 131 1.73 3.82 16.32
N PRO A 132 1.99 3.57 17.63
CA PRO A 132 3.32 3.67 18.18
C PRO A 132 4.33 2.77 17.46
N LEU A 133 5.52 3.31 17.22
CA LEU A 133 6.65 2.61 16.60
C LEU A 133 7.71 2.25 17.66
N PRO A 134 8.51 1.19 17.43
CA PRO A 134 9.67 0.93 18.27
C PRO A 134 10.70 2.04 18.12
N THR A 135 11.54 2.25 19.13
CA THR A 135 12.55 3.33 19.15
C THR A 135 13.50 3.30 17.96
N VAL A 136 13.86 2.11 17.47
CA VAL A 136 14.72 1.90 16.28
C VAL A 136 14.14 2.52 15.00
N ALA A 137 12.83 2.77 14.95
CA ALA A 137 12.23 3.50 13.83
C ALA A 137 12.67 4.96 13.76
N GLY A 138 13.16 5.51 14.89
CA GLY A 138 13.69 6.87 14.96
C GLY A 138 15.06 7.02 14.30
N ASP A 139 15.78 5.92 14.08
CA ASP A 139 17.10 5.94 13.46
C ASP A 139 17.02 6.19 11.95
N ASP A 140 15.93 5.75 11.30
CA ASP A 140 15.66 5.98 9.86
C ASP A 140 14.14 6.10 9.59
N PRO A 141 13.50 7.24 9.92
CA PRO A 141 12.08 7.44 9.68
C PRO A 141 11.67 7.33 8.20
N ALA A 142 12.56 7.73 7.28
CA ALA A 142 12.32 7.68 5.85
C ALA A 142 12.16 6.24 5.34
N ARG A 143 12.95 5.31 5.88
CA ARG A 143 12.78 3.88 5.62
C ARG A 143 11.51 3.33 6.24
N TRP A 144 11.17 3.72 7.47
CA TRP A 144 9.94 3.28 8.12
C TRP A 144 8.66 3.82 7.46
N ALA A 145 8.74 4.92 6.71
CA ALA A 145 7.64 5.40 5.88
C ALA A 145 7.21 4.39 4.79
N ALA A 146 8.03 3.38 4.47
CA ALA A 146 7.63 2.25 3.63
C ALA A 146 6.43 1.45 4.17
N LEU A 147 6.06 1.63 5.46
CA LEU A 147 4.83 1.10 6.04
C LEU A 147 3.59 1.42 5.20
N THR A 148 3.54 2.58 4.52
CA THR A 148 2.47 2.92 3.56
C THR A 148 2.24 1.78 2.56
N VAL A 149 3.31 1.19 2.03
CA VAL A 149 3.24 0.15 0.99
C VAL A 149 3.06 -1.24 1.60
N HIS A 150 3.75 -1.54 2.71
CA HIS A 150 3.68 -2.86 3.34
C HIS A 150 2.35 -3.15 4.03
N ALA A 151 1.69 -2.15 4.61
CA ALA A 151 0.39 -2.35 5.23
C ALA A 151 -0.69 -2.73 4.19
N ILE A 152 -0.60 -2.18 2.98
CA ILE A 152 -1.48 -2.50 1.84
C ILE A 152 -1.36 -3.98 1.50
N SER A 153 -0.16 -4.45 1.19
CA SER A 153 0.05 -5.86 0.85
C SER A 153 -0.30 -6.80 2.00
N TYR A 154 0.09 -6.46 3.24
CA TYR A 154 -0.25 -7.24 4.42
C TYR A 154 -1.77 -7.41 4.60
N GLY A 155 -2.54 -6.35 4.40
CA GLY A 155 -4.00 -6.44 4.46
C GLY A 155 -4.61 -7.36 3.40
N GLY A 156 -4.07 -7.37 2.18
CA GLY A 156 -4.46 -8.33 1.15
C GLY A 156 -4.20 -9.78 1.56
N LEU A 157 -3.05 -10.03 2.17
CA LEU A 157 -2.67 -11.36 2.66
C LEU A 157 -3.56 -11.80 3.83
N LEU A 158 -3.89 -10.90 4.76
CA LEU A 158 -4.84 -11.16 5.84
C LEU A 158 -6.26 -11.42 5.30
N ALA A 159 -6.71 -10.64 4.31
CA ALA A 159 -8.02 -10.79 3.69
C ALA A 159 -8.20 -12.15 2.99
N GLY A 160 -7.12 -12.67 2.41
CA GLY A 160 -7.08 -14.01 1.83
C GLY A 160 -6.76 -15.13 2.82
N GLY A 161 -6.50 -14.80 4.10
CA GLY A 161 -6.22 -15.78 5.14
C GLY A 161 -4.97 -16.61 4.87
N LEU A 162 -3.91 -16.01 4.33
CA LEU A 162 -2.64 -16.70 4.07
C LEU A 162 -2.13 -17.36 5.35
N ALA A 163 -1.97 -18.68 5.31
CA ALA A 163 -1.39 -19.46 6.39
C ALA A 163 0.08 -19.76 6.15
N ALA A 164 0.84 -19.94 7.23
CA ALA A 164 2.23 -20.39 7.14
C ALA A 164 2.29 -21.76 6.44
N GLY A 165 3.28 -21.94 5.56
CA GLY A 165 3.48 -23.14 4.75
C GLY A 165 2.74 -23.15 3.41
N GLU A 166 1.73 -22.29 3.21
CA GLU A 166 0.98 -22.25 1.94
C GLU A 166 1.80 -21.68 0.77
N THR A 167 1.40 -22.06 -0.45
CA THR A 167 1.93 -21.50 -1.69
C THR A 167 1.06 -20.32 -2.14
N LEU A 168 1.68 -19.15 -2.24
CA LEU A 168 1.05 -17.92 -2.73
C LEU A 168 1.52 -17.63 -4.16
N LEU A 169 0.61 -17.22 -5.03
CA LEU A 169 0.96 -16.56 -6.28
C LEU A 169 0.70 -15.05 -6.16
N VAL A 170 1.69 -14.23 -6.52
CA VAL A 170 1.61 -12.76 -6.50
C VAL A 170 1.57 -12.23 -7.93
N SER A 171 0.36 -11.95 -8.43
CA SER A 171 0.19 -11.30 -9.74
C SER A 171 0.56 -9.82 -9.63
N GLY A 172 1.52 -9.37 -10.44
CA GLY A 172 2.13 -8.04 -10.33
C GLY A 172 3.35 -7.96 -9.40
N ALA A 173 4.00 -9.09 -9.10
CA ALA A 173 5.16 -9.19 -8.19
C ALA A 173 6.32 -8.23 -8.51
N THR A 174 6.54 -7.88 -9.78
CA THR A 174 7.65 -7.02 -10.22
C THR A 174 7.41 -5.52 -9.97
N GLY A 175 6.26 -5.13 -9.42
CA GLY A 175 5.95 -3.74 -9.07
C GLY A 175 6.28 -3.39 -7.62
N ASN A 176 6.10 -2.12 -7.26
CA ASN A 176 6.32 -1.61 -5.90
C ASN A 176 5.48 -2.36 -4.84
N LEU A 177 4.17 -2.51 -5.09
CA LEU A 177 3.26 -3.19 -4.17
C LEU A 177 3.41 -4.72 -4.21
N GLY A 178 3.62 -5.30 -5.39
CA GLY A 178 3.80 -6.75 -5.55
C GLY A 178 5.07 -7.28 -4.87
N SER A 179 6.19 -6.58 -5.03
CA SER A 179 7.44 -6.96 -4.35
C SER A 179 7.34 -6.85 -2.83
N SER A 180 6.57 -5.86 -2.34
CA SER A 180 6.16 -5.78 -0.94
C SER A 180 5.33 -7.00 -0.52
N ALA A 181 4.34 -7.42 -1.30
CA ALA A 181 3.53 -8.61 -1.00
C ALA A 181 4.37 -9.90 -0.95
N VAL A 182 5.35 -10.05 -1.83
CA VAL A 182 6.32 -11.16 -1.78
C VAL A 182 7.05 -11.16 -0.43
N ALA A 183 7.66 -10.02 -0.05
CA ALA A 183 8.42 -9.91 1.18
C ALA A 183 7.56 -10.18 2.43
N VAL A 184 6.36 -9.59 2.48
CA VAL A 184 5.44 -9.75 3.60
C VAL A 184 4.91 -11.19 3.67
N ALA A 185 4.56 -11.82 2.56
CA ALA A 185 4.08 -13.20 2.56
C ALA A 185 5.15 -14.18 3.07
N LEU A 186 6.41 -14.00 2.67
CA LEU A 186 7.52 -14.82 3.15
C LEU A 186 7.79 -14.59 4.64
N ALA A 187 7.66 -13.35 5.12
CA ALA A 187 7.72 -13.00 6.54
C ALA A 187 6.55 -13.59 7.36
N MET A 188 5.36 -13.70 6.77
CA MET A 188 4.20 -14.39 7.36
C MET A 188 4.35 -15.93 7.35
N GLY A 189 5.41 -16.46 6.73
CA GLY A 189 5.70 -17.88 6.71
C GLY A 189 5.18 -18.63 5.49
N ALA A 190 4.77 -17.97 4.40
CA ALA A 190 4.39 -18.66 3.15
C ALA A 190 5.49 -19.65 2.73
N GLY A 191 5.14 -20.92 2.49
CA GLY A 191 6.13 -21.94 2.13
C GLY A 191 6.83 -21.59 0.82
N ARG A 192 6.07 -21.02 -0.12
CA ARG A 192 6.54 -20.63 -1.44
C ARG A 192 5.77 -19.42 -1.97
N VAL A 193 6.45 -18.60 -2.77
CA VAL A 193 5.84 -17.53 -3.56
C VAL A 193 6.14 -17.71 -5.05
N VAL A 194 5.11 -17.83 -5.88
CA VAL A 194 5.22 -17.80 -7.35
C VAL A 194 5.04 -16.35 -7.82
N ALA A 195 6.01 -15.84 -8.57
CA ALA A 195 6.10 -14.46 -8.99
C ALA A 195 6.09 -14.35 -10.53
N PRO A 196 4.91 -14.32 -11.16
CA PRO A 196 4.80 -14.01 -12.59
C PRO A 196 5.14 -12.54 -12.88
N GLY A 197 5.88 -12.28 -13.96
CA GLY A 197 6.23 -10.93 -14.36
C GLY A 197 6.78 -10.83 -15.79
N ARG A 198 6.73 -9.61 -16.34
CA ARG A 198 7.31 -9.29 -17.66
C ARG A 198 8.71 -8.67 -17.58
N ASN A 199 9.07 -8.14 -16.41
CA ASN A 199 10.35 -7.48 -16.20
C ASN A 199 11.35 -8.50 -15.65
N GLN A 200 12.24 -9.00 -16.51
CA GLN A 200 13.22 -10.02 -16.14
C GLN A 200 14.16 -9.55 -15.01
N ALA A 201 14.68 -8.32 -15.09
CA ALA A 201 15.58 -7.80 -14.05
C ALA A 201 14.91 -7.71 -12.66
N ALA A 202 13.61 -7.41 -12.63
CA ALA A 202 12.85 -7.42 -11.38
C ALA A 202 12.60 -8.84 -10.85
N LEU A 203 12.39 -9.83 -11.74
CA LEU A 203 12.28 -11.23 -11.36
C LEU A 203 13.59 -11.77 -10.80
N ASP A 204 14.71 -11.45 -11.44
CA ASP A 204 16.05 -11.84 -11.00
C ASP A 204 16.35 -11.23 -9.62
N LEU A 205 16.06 -9.94 -9.42
CA LEU A 205 16.20 -9.27 -8.12
C LEU A 205 15.40 -9.97 -7.02
N LEU A 206 14.15 -10.36 -7.29
CA LEU A 206 13.33 -11.08 -6.32
C LEU A 206 13.92 -12.48 -6.04
N ALA A 207 14.37 -13.18 -7.06
CA ALA A 207 14.94 -14.52 -6.93
C ALA A 207 16.24 -14.50 -6.13
N ASP A 208 17.12 -13.53 -6.39
CA ASP A 208 18.36 -13.32 -5.64
C ASP A 208 18.07 -13.01 -4.16
N ARG A 209 17.05 -12.19 -3.89
CA ARG A 209 16.71 -11.80 -2.52
C ARG A 209 16.08 -12.92 -1.70
N PHE A 210 15.23 -13.76 -2.29
CA PHE A 210 14.40 -14.73 -1.55
C PHE A 210 14.75 -16.19 -1.84
N GLY A 211 15.67 -16.42 -2.77
CA GLY A 211 16.24 -17.73 -3.10
C GLY A 211 15.16 -18.79 -3.36
N PRO A 212 15.29 -19.99 -2.76
CA PRO A 212 14.46 -21.14 -3.10
C PRO A 212 13.00 -21.03 -2.64
N ARG A 213 12.61 -20.02 -1.85
CA ARG A 213 11.20 -19.80 -1.50
C ARG A 213 10.46 -18.98 -2.56
N LEU A 214 11.16 -18.36 -3.51
CA LEU A 214 10.55 -17.65 -4.63
C LEU A 214 10.72 -18.44 -5.94
N ARG A 215 9.70 -18.42 -6.79
CA ARG A 215 9.70 -19.00 -8.14
C ARG A 215 9.32 -17.93 -9.17
N PRO A 216 10.28 -17.30 -9.85
CA PRO A 216 9.98 -16.34 -10.90
C PRO A 216 9.39 -17.05 -12.13
N VAL A 217 8.40 -16.42 -12.77
CA VAL A 217 7.78 -16.93 -14.00
C VAL A 217 7.73 -15.81 -15.04
N PRO A 218 8.56 -15.85 -16.09
CA PRO A 218 8.47 -14.90 -17.19
C PRO A 218 7.13 -15.06 -17.93
N LEU A 219 6.40 -13.97 -18.11
CA LEU A 219 5.12 -13.97 -18.81
C LEU A 219 5.29 -13.75 -20.31
N THR A 220 4.57 -14.55 -21.09
CA THR A 220 4.50 -14.50 -22.55
C THR A 220 3.38 -13.58 -23.04
N GLY A 221 2.36 -13.35 -22.21
CA GLY A 221 1.14 -12.63 -22.58
C GLY A 221 0.04 -13.55 -23.14
N ASP A 222 0.33 -14.84 -23.38
CA ASP A 222 -0.68 -15.84 -23.69
C ASP A 222 -1.23 -16.48 -22.41
N GLU A 223 -2.55 -16.39 -22.22
CA GLU A 223 -3.21 -16.78 -20.97
C GLU A 223 -3.05 -18.27 -20.64
N ALA A 224 -3.12 -19.15 -21.65
CA ALA A 224 -3.03 -20.59 -21.44
C ALA A 224 -1.59 -21.01 -21.09
N THR A 225 -0.62 -20.47 -21.84
CA THR A 225 0.80 -20.71 -21.63
C THR A 225 1.26 -20.18 -20.28
N ASP A 226 0.91 -18.94 -19.95
CA ASP A 226 1.28 -18.30 -18.69
C ASP A 226 0.69 -19.05 -17.49
N ARG A 227 -0.59 -19.48 -17.58
CA ARG A 227 -1.25 -20.25 -16.51
C ARG A 227 -0.59 -21.61 -16.28
N ALA A 228 -0.21 -22.31 -17.35
CA ALA A 228 0.50 -23.58 -17.25
C ALA A 228 1.89 -23.40 -16.61
N ALA A 229 2.64 -22.37 -17.02
CA ALA A 229 3.96 -22.05 -16.47
C ALA A 229 3.88 -21.69 -14.97
N MET A 230 2.90 -20.87 -14.57
CA MET A 230 2.67 -20.52 -13.17
C MET A 230 2.36 -21.75 -12.31
N SER A 231 1.50 -22.65 -12.82
CA SER A 231 1.14 -23.89 -12.12
C SER A 231 2.33 -24.86 -11.99
N ALA A 232 3.15 -24.98 -13.04
CA ALA A 232 4.33 -25.84 -13.01
C ALA A 232 5.41 -25.31 -12.05
N ALA A 233 5.60 -24.00 -11.99
CA ALA A 233 6.59 -23.36 -11.11
C ALA A 233 6.24 -23.49 -9.61
N ALA A 234 4.96 -23.69 -9.28
CA ALA A 234 4.48 -23.81 -7.90
C ALA A 234 5.00 -25.07 -7.20
N ASP A 235 5.39 -26.11 -7.93
CA ASP A 235 5.90 -27.37 -7.36
C ASP A 235 4.93 -27.93 -6.29
N GLY A 236 3.63 -27.85 -6.59
CA GLY A 236 2.52 -28.10 -5.67
C GLY A 236 1.28 -27.25 -5.99
N PRO A 237 0.19 -27.39 -5.23
CA PRO A 237 -0.99 -26.56 -5.40
C PRO A 237 -0.71 -25.10 -5.01
N ILE A 238 -1.33 -24.16 -5.73
CA ILE A 238 -1.36 -22.75 -5.34
C ILE A 238 -2.60 -22.55 -4.45
N ASP A 239 -2.40 -22.27 -3.16
CA ASP A 239 -3.48 -22.09 -2.18
C ASP A 239 -4.19 -20.75 -2.33
N MET A 240 -3.41 -19.71 -2.66
CA MET A 240 -3.88 -18.34 -2.72
C MET A 240 -3.25 -17.60 -3.89
N VAL A 241 -4.05 -16.74 -4.53
CA VAL A 241 -3.59 -15.72 -5.48
C VAL A 241 -3.90 -14.36 -4.89
N ILE A 242 -2.94 -13.44 -4.91
CA ILE A 242 -3.18 -12.01 -4.71
C ILE A 242 -2.85 -11.26 -6.00
N ASP A 243 -3.81 -10.52 -6.53
CA ASP A 243 -3.64 -9.67 -7.70
C ASP A 243 -3.42 -8.22 -7.30
N LEU A 244 -2.30 -7.68 -7.77
CA LEU A 244 -1.81 -6.32 -7.49
C LEU A 244 -1.45 -5.60 -8.78
N LEU A 245 -2.06 -6.00 -9.91
CA LEU A 245 -1.77 -5.43 -11.22
C LEU A 245 -2.27 -3.99 -11.33
N PRO A 246 -1.55 -3.11 -12.04
CA PRO A 246 -1.94 -1.70 -12.20
C PRO A 246 -3.15 -1.55 -13.13
N PRO A 247 -3.82 -0.38 -13.15
CA PRO A 247 -4.97 -0.15 -14.03
C PRO A 247 -4.74 -0.30 -15.52
N SER A 248 -3.50 -0.20 -15.99
CA SER A 248 -3.14 -0.39 -17.39
C SER A 248 -2.93 -1.86 -17.79
N ALA A 249 -2.95 -2.80 -16.83
CA ALA A 249 -2.77 -4.20 -17.13
C ALA A 249 -4.06 -4.81 -17.72
N PRO A 250 -3.93 -5.77 -18.66
CA PRO A 250 -5.09 -6.45 -19.23
C PRO A 250 -5.73 -7.39 -18.20
N SER A 251 -7.05 -7.51 -18.24
CA SER A 251 -7.81 -8.40 -17.36
C SER A 251 -7.46 -9.89 -17.55
N SER A 252 -6.99 -10.27 -18.73
CA SER A 252 -6.50 -11.62 -19.04
C SER A 252 -5.32 -12.05 -18.15
N ALA A 253 -4.43 -11.12 -17.77
CA ALA A 253 -3.32 -11.46 -16.87
C ALA A 253 -3.82 -11.80 -15.45
N SER A 254 -4.75 -11.01 -14.92
CA SER A 254 -5.40 -11.30 -13.63
C SER A 254 -6.19 -12.61 -13.68
N ARG A 255 -6.90 -12.88 -14.78
CA ARG A 255 -7.65 -14.14 -14.98
C ARG A 255 -6.72 -15.35 -15.07
N ALA A 256 -5.63 -15.25 -15.85
CA ALA A 256 -4.61 -16.28 -15.95
C ALA A 256 -4.10 -16.70 -14.57
N ALA A 257 -3.73 -15.71 -13.75
CA ALA A 257 -3.25 -15.90 -12.39
C ALA A 257 -4.34 -16.48 -11.47
N ALA A 258 -5.54 -15.89 -11.44
CA ALA A 258 -6.64 -16.34 -10.59
C ALA A 258 -7.01 -17.80 -10.84
N MET A 259 -7.00 -18.24 -12.11
CA MET A 259 -7.35 -19.60 -12.51
C MET A 259 -6.23 -20.65 -12.28
N THR A 260 -5.13 -20.29 -11.62
CA THR A 260 -4.10 -21.24 -11.15
C THR A 260 -4.40 -21.84 -9.79
N VAL A 261 -5.30 -21.21 -9.02
CA VAL A 261 -5.56 -21.61 -7.63
C VAL A 261 -6.19 -23.00 -7.59
N ARG A 262 -5.81 -23.82 -6.59
CA ARG A 262 -6.40 -25.16 -6.40
C ARG A 262 -7.89 -25.09 -6.04
N GLU A 263 -8.55 -26.24 -6.04
CA GLU A 263 -9.87 -26.40 -5.42
C GLU A 263 -9.87 -25.87 -3.98
N TYR A 264 -10.96 -25.20 -3.59
CA TYR A 264 -11.10 -24.48 -2.32
C TYR A 264 -10.08 -23.33 -2.12
N GLY A 265 -9.43 -22.92 -3.21
CA GLY A 265 -8.45 -21.85 -3.24
C GLY A 265 -9.08 -20.46 -3.14
N ARG A 266 -8.22 -19.46 -2.87
CA ARG A 266 -8.63 -18.09 -2.56
C ARG A 266 -7.96 -17.10 -3.52
N VAL A 267 -8.75 -16.22 -4.12
CA VAL A 267 -8.28 -15.13 -4.99
C VAL A 267 -8.61 -13.79 -4.33
N VAL A 268 -7.58 -13.00 -4.03
CA VAL A 268 -7.71 -11.63 -3.51
C VAL A 268 -7.43 -10.63 -4.62
N LEU A 269 -8.43 -9.84 -4.97
CA LEU A 269 -8.33 -8.78 -5.97
C LEU A 269 -8.07 -7.46 -5.25
N MET A 270 -6.83 -6.96 -5.35
CA MET A 270 -6.35 -5.74 -4.69
C MET A 270 -5.63 -4.77 -5.65
N GLY A 271 -5.51 -5.15 -6.92
CA GLY A 271 -4.99 -4.33 -8.00
C GLY A 271 -5.99 -3.28 -8.51
N GLY A 272 -5.56 -2.53 -9.52
CA GLY A 272 -6.35 -1.47 -10.16
C GLY A 272 -6.92 -1.83 -11.53
N VAL A 273 -6.79 -3.08 -11.98
CA VAL A 273 -7.27 -3.54 -13.30
C VAL A 273 -8.71 -3.12 -13.54
N GLY A 274 -8.98 -2.55 -14.73
CA GLY A 274 -10.30 -2.06 -15.13
C GLY A 274 -10.66 -0.64 -14.63
N MET A 275 -9.87 -0.03 -13.74
CA MET A 275 -10.16 1.34 -13.25
C MET A 275 -10.05 2.43 -14.33
N LEU A 276 -9.36 2.15 -15.45
CA LEU A 276 -9.27 3.05 -16.62
C LEU A 276 -10.17 2.58 -17.78
N GLY A 277 -11.11 1.66 -17.52
CA GLY A 277 -11.85 0.92 -18.54
C GLY A 277 -11.09 -0.32 -19.02
N GLY A 278 -11.62 -0.98 -20.06
CA GLY A 278 -11.10 -2.24 -20.61
C GLY A 278 -12.06 -3.41 -20.43
N ASP A 279 -11.62 -4.60 -20.81
CA ASP A 279 -12.41 -5.83 -20.69
C ASP A 279 -12.62 -6.22 -19.22
N ASP A 280 -13.79 -6.79 -18.91
CA ASP A 280 -14.07 -7.36 -17.60
C ASP A 280 -13.09 -8.51 -17.27
N LEU A 281 -12.92 -8.79 -15.97
CA LEU A 281 -12.12 -9.93 -15.49
C LEU A 281 -12.64 -11.27 -16.03
N ALA A 282 -13.97 -11.40 -16.17
CA ALA A 282 -14.64 -12.56 -16.76
C ALA A 282 -14.16 -13.92 -16.23
N LEU A 283 -14.26 -14.14 -14.91
CA LEU A 283 -14.00 -15.46 -14.32
C LEU A 283 -15.18 -16.42 -14.63
N PRO A 284 -14.94 -17.66 -15.11
CA PRO A 284 -16.03 -18.57 -15.45
C PRO A 284 -16.82 -19.00 -14.20
N TYR A 285 -18.11 -18.68 -14.15
CA TYR A 285 -19.02 -19.11 -13.07
C TYR A 285 -18.97 -20.63 -12.82
N PRO A 286 -19.01 -21.49 -13.86
CA PRO A 286 -18.85 -22.94 -13.69
C PRO A 286 -17.57 -23.36 -12.97
N TRP A 287 -16.46 -22.64 -13.20
CA TRP A 287 -15.18 -22.92 -12.57
C TRP A 287 -15.20 -22.50 -11.10
N ILE A 288 -15.72 -21.31 -10.78
CA ILE A 288 -15.86 -20.83 -9.40
C ILE A 288 -16.71 -21.81 -8.57
N MET A 289 -17.90 -22.14 -9.08
CA MET A 289 -18.86 -23.00 -8.37
C MET A 289 -18.34 -24.43 -8.18
N ARG A 290 -17.80 -25.07 -9.24
CA ARG A 290 -17.37 -26.47 -9.16
C ARG A 290 -16.11 -26.68 -8.33
N ASN A 291 -15.22 -25.70 -8.28
CA ASN A 291 -13.98 -25.78 -7.50
C ASN A 291 -14.09 -25.10 -6.13
N SER A 292 -15.27 -24.60 -5.76
CA SER A 292 -15.50 -23.88 -4.48
C SER A 292 -14.52 -22.72 -4.26
N ILE A 293 -14.24 -21.94 -5.31
CA ILE A 293 -13.27 -20.85 -5.25
C ILE A 293 -13.84 -19.67 -4.47
N THR A 294 -13.04 -19.13 -3.56
CA THR A 294 -13.34 -17.84 -2.93
C THR A 294 -12.72 -16.72 -3.74
N VAL A 295 -13.53 -15.76 -4.20
CA VAL A 295 -13.05 -14.53 -4.82
C VAL A 295 -13.42 -13.36 -3.91
N ARG A 296 -12.42 -12.58 -3.49
CA ARG A 296 -12.61 -11.47 -2.56
C ARG A 296 -11.94 -10.21 -3.10
N GLY A 297 -12.71 -9.13 -3.23
CA GLY A 297 -12.14 -7.79 -3.39
C GLY A 297 -11.57 -7.29 -2.06
N GLN A 298 -10.43 -6.60 -2.11
CA GLN A 298 -9.83 -5.99 -0.93
C GLN A 298 -9.36 -4.56 -1.25
N TRP A 299 -9.99 -3.58 -0.59
CA TRP A 299 -9.56 -2.19 -0.63
C TRP A 299 -8.86 -1.84 0.68
N MET A 300 -7.59 -1.41 0.59
CA MET A 300 -6.74 -1.14 1.75
C MET A 300 -6.74 -2.32 2.75
N TYR A 301 -6.87 -2.05 4.05
CA TYR A 301 -6.64 -3.04 5.10
C TYR A 301 -7.38 -2.66 6.40
N PRO A 302 -7.71 -3.62 7.27
CA PRO A 302 -8.28 -3.31 8.59
C PRO A 302 -7.27 -2.57 9.47
N ARG A 303 -7.72 -1.76 10.43
CA ARG A 303 -6.83 -0.99 11.34
C ARG A 303 -5.81 -1.88 12.07
N THR A 304 -6.21 -3.11 12.41
CA THR A 304 -5.35 -4.11 13.05
C THR A 304 -4.17 -4.56 12.19
N ALA A 305 -4.21 -4.37 10.87
CA ALA A 305 -3.11 -4.67 9.98
C ALA A 305 -1.88 -3.81 10.28
N ASN A 306 -2.05 -2.53 10.63
CA ASN A 306 -0.96 -1.64 11.03
C ASN A 306 -0.18 -2.22 12.23
N VAL A 307 -0.89 -2.71 13.24
CA VAL A 307 -0.27 -3.34 14.42
C VAL A 307 0.49 -4.61 14.02
N GLY A 308 -0.08 -5.43 13.15
CA GLY A 308 0.57 -6.66 12.70
C GLY A 308 1.84 -6.41 11.89
N ILE A 309 1.82 -5.49 10.94
CA ILE A 309 3.00 -5.20 10.12
C ILE A 309 4.12 -4.54 10.93
N ILE A 310 3.80 -3.65 11.88
CA ILE A 310 4.78 -3.08 12.81
C ILE A 310 5.43 -4.18 13.65
N ARG A 311 4.69 -5.21 14.07
CA ARG A 311 5.26 -6.37 14.80
C ARG A 311 6.18 -7.22 13.93
N LEU A 312 5.85 -7.43 12.65
CA LEU A 312 6.74 -8.15 11.72
C LEU A 312 8.07 -7.41 11.53
N LEU A 313 8.02 -6.08 11.43
CA LEU A 313 9.21 -5.22 11.35
C LEU A 313 10.00 -5.23 12.66
N ALA A 314 9.34 -4.99 13.79
CA ALA A 314 9.97 -4.91 15.11
C ALA A 314 10.61 -6.24 15.55
N SER A 315 10.09 -7.37 15.09
CA SER A 315 10.68 -8.70 15.34
C SER A 315 11.83 -9.05 14.37
N GLY A 316 12.06 -8.25 13.33
CA GLY A 316 13.04 -8.54 12.28
C GLY A 316 12.60 -9.62 11.29
N THR A 317 11.35 -10.10 11.37
CA THR A 317 10.83 -11.11 10.43
C THR A 317 10.60 -10.50 9.05
N LEU A 318 10.24 -9.22 8.99
CA LEU A 318 10.27 -8.40 7.78
C LEU A 318 11.41 -7.38 7.91
N ASP A 319 12.32 -7.35 6.95
CA ASP A 319 13.48 -6.48 6.95
C ASP A 319 13.40 -5.39 5.86
N LEU A 320 13.54 -4.14 6.29
CA LEU A 320 13.55 -2.95 5.42
C LEU A 320 14.96 -2.53 4.98
N ALA A 321 16.03 -3.08 5.56
CA ALA A 321 17.40 -2.71 5.20
C ALA A 321 17.70 -2.84 3.69
N PRO A 322 17.18 -3.85 2.97
CA PRO A 322 17.42 -3.97 1.53
C PRO A 322 16.63 -2.97 0.67
N GLU A 323 15.76 -2.14 1.25
CA GLU A 323 15.00 -1.15 0.49
C GLU A 323 15.87 0.06 0.11
N ARG A 324 15.70 0.54 -1.12
CA ARG A 324 16.41 1.70 -1.66
C ARG A 324 15.57 2.94 -1.42
N VAL A 325 15.93 3.70 -0.40
CA VAL A 325 15.19 4.90 0.02
C VAL A 325 15.91 6.13 -0.52
N ARG A 326 15.18 6.95 -1.30
CA ARG A 326 15.62 8.29 -1.69
C ARG A 326 14.76 9.34 -0.98
N SER A 327 15.40 10.19 -0.20
CA SER A 327 14.74 11.27 0.53
C SER A 327 14.90 12.63 -0.16
N PHE A 328 13.90 13.47 -0.02
CA PHE A 328 13.84 14.84 -0.52
C PHE A 328 13.28 15.77 0.56
N GLY A 329 13.77 17.00 0.65
CA GLY A 329 13.12 18.02 1.49
C GLY A 329 11.77 18.45 0.92
N LEU A 330 10.93 19.09 1.75
CA LEU A 330 9.61 19.57 1.31
C LEU A 330 9.70 20.53 0.12
N GLU A 331 10.70 21.42 0.08
CA GLU A 331 10.95 22.35 -1.02
C GLU A 331 11.20 21.66 -2.37
N ALA A 332 11.68 20.41 -2.35
CA ALA A 332 11.94 19.59 -3.53
C ALA A 332 10.78 18.63 -3.86
N VAL A 333 9.55 18.91 -3.41
CA VAL A 333 8.41 18.00 -3.56
C VAL A 333 8.11 17.60 -5.01
N ASN A 334 8.25 18.52 -5.96
CA ASN A 334 8.02 18.20 -7.38
C ASN A 334 9.10 17.28 -7.93
N ASP A 335 10.35 17.45 -7.52
CA ASP A 335 11.46 16.56 -7.89
C ASP A 335 11.27 15.17 -7.28
N ALA A 336 10.79 15.11 -6.03
CA ALA A 336 10.45 13.85 -5.37
C ALA A 336 9.36 13.09 -6.13
N ILE A 337 8.32 13.79 -6.60
CA ILE A 337 7.23 13.19 -7.40
C ILE A 337 7.75 12.68 -8.75
N ALA A 338 8.58 13.47 -9.44
CA ALA A 338 9.19 13.06 -10.70
C ALA A 338 10.12 11.84 -10.51
N TYR A 339 10.92 11.84 -9.44
CA TYR A 339 11.79 10.73 -9.08
C TYR A 339 10.99 9.47 -8.78
N ALA A 340 9.94 9.56 -7.96
CA ALA A 340 9.09 8.42 -7.61
C ALA A 340 8.44 7.78 -8.85
N ALA A 341 8.01 8.60 -9.82
CA ALA A 341 7.46 8.12 -11.08
C ALA A 341 8.48 7.34 -11.92
N ALA A 342 9.74 7.77 -11.93
CA ALA A 342 10.82 7.08 -12.64
C ALA A 342 11.35 5.84 -11.90
N HIS A 343 11.15 5.76 -10.58
CA HIS A 343 11.67 4.72 -9.69
C HIS A 343 10.55 3.97 -8.96
N GLY A 344 9.51 3.55 -9.68
CA GLY A 344 8.39 2.78 -9.13
C GLY A 344 8.62 1.27 -9.02
N GLY A 345 9.87 0.82 -9.11
CA GLY A 345 10.25 -0.59 -9.17
C GLY A 345 10.20 -1.33 -7.82
N PRO A 346 10.65 -2.60 -7.79
CA PRO A 346 10.77 -3.38 -6.57
C PRO A 346 11.66 -2.71 -5.52
N PHE A 347 11.13 -2.57 -4.30
CA PHE A 347 11.84 -2.03 -3.13
C PHE A 347 12.46 -0.64 -3.31
N ASP A 348 12.03 0.11 -4.32
CA ASP A 348 12.32 1.54 -4.43
C ASP A 348 11.32 2.33 -3.60
N ARG A 349 11.83 3.25 -2.79
CA ARG A 349 11.05 4.11 -1.91
C ARG A 349 11.47 5.54 -2.13
N THR A 350 10.49 6.43 -2.21
CA THR A 350 10.72 7.86 -2.23
C THR A 350 10.05 8.46 -1.01
N SER A 351 10.79 9.24 -0.25
CA SER A 351 10.31 9.89 0.97
C SER A 351 10.49 11.39 0.88
N LEU A 352 9.53 12.14 1.39
CA LEU A 352 9.76 13.50 1.83
C LEU A 352 10.22 13.49 3.29
N THR A 353 11.11 14.40 3.65
CA THR A 353 11.51 14.70 5.03
C THR A 353 11.20 16.19 5.24
N PRO A 354 9.99 16.52 5.71
CA PRO A 354 9.52 17.91 5.73
C PRO A 354 10.34 18.81 6.65
N TRP A 355 10.79 18.26 7.77
CA TRP A 355 11.74 18.91 8.65
C TRP A 355 13.17 18.74 8.15
N ALA A 356 13.82 19.84 7.80
CA ALA A 356 15.28 19.95 7.81
C ALA A 356 15.66 20.33 9.24
N GLY A 357 16.25 19.40 9.98
CA GLY A 357 16.59 19.59 11.41
C GLY A 357 17.40 20.84 11.73
#